data_AF-A0A7S4IDB7-F1
#
_entry.id   AF-A0A7S4IDB7-F1
#
_cell.length_a   1.000
_cell.length_b   1.000
_cell.length_c   1.000
_cell.angle_alpha   90.00
_cell.angle_beta   90.00
_cell.angle_gamma   90.00
#
_symmetry.space_group_name_H-M   'P 1'
#
loop_
_entity.id
_entity.type
_entity.pdbx_description
1 polymer ?
#
loop_
_entity_poly.entity_id
_entity_poly.type
_entity_poly.pdbx_seq_one_letter_code
_entity_poly.pdbx_strand_id
1 'polypeptide(L)'
;MAKAVLATPSMIDFGGIPIKPLRDNSVTDLDLSNRTLGLPEAMVLSGLLPGAPSLVKLNVDGYAIPIDELRGTKPVEAIDLSAKSLGVKSALIIASCLAGNEHLKSLNLAQNSLSGDRFDQMNALIKLAEVLPSTRITSLNLDFNQLCGINMLFGGTFRVDAINALCEALPK
;
A
#
# COMPACT_ATOMS: atom_id res chain seq x y z
N MET A 1 3.75 -5.56 -17.12
CA MET A 1 2.80 -4.51 -17.56
C MET A 1 3.10 -3.16 -16.91
N ALA A 2 3.10 -3.04 -15.58
CA ALA A 2 3.32 -1.76 -14.88
C ALA A 2 4.59 -1.00 -15.33
N LYS A 3 5.73 -1.69 -15.49
CA LYS A 3 6.99 -1.08 -15.97
C LYS A 3 6.87 -0.40 -17.35
N ALA A 4 6.10 -0.98 -18.27
CA ALA A 4 5.90 -0.42 -19.61
C ALA A 4 5.01 0.82 -19.58
N VAL A 5 3.96 0.79 -18.75
CA VAL A 5 3.07 1.93 -18.49
C VAL A 5 3.87 3.11 -17.90
N LEU A 6 4.68 2.84 -16.88
CA LEU A 6 5.54 3.84 -16.23
C LEU A 6 6.60 4.42 -17.18
N ALA A 7 7.10 3.64 -18.14
CA ALA A 7 8.10 4.08 -19.10
C ALA A 7 7.54 4.89 -20.29
N THR A 8 6.22 4.91 -20.49
CA THR A 8 5.59 5.59 -21.65
C THR A 8 5.26 7.05 -21.30
N PRO A 9 6.01 8.06 -21.80
CA PRO A 9 5.85 9.44 -21.34
C PRO A 9 4.55 10.11 -21.81
N SER A 10 4.06 9.70 -22.99
CA SER A 10 2.82 10.21 -23.60
C SER A 10 1.54 9.66 -22.99
N MET A 11 1.64 8.70 -22.06
CA MET A 11 0.46 8.08 -21.46
C MET A 11 -0.22 9.05 -20.48
N ILE A 12 -1.51 9.30 -20.71
CA ILE A 12 -2.30 10.28 -19.96
C ILE A 12 -3.08 9.59 -18.84
N ASP A 13 -3.62 8.40 -19.11
CA ASP A 13 -4.38 7.58 -18.17
C ASP A 13 -4.08 6.09 -18.32
N PHE A 14 -4.40 5.31 -17.29
CA PHE A 14 -4.36 3.85 -17.34
C PHE A 14 -5.42 3.26 -16.39
N GLY A 15 -6.46 2.61 -16.93
CA GLY A 15 -7.47 1.93 -16.12
C GLY A 15 -8.19 2.86 -15.12
N GLY A 16 -8.29 4.16 -15.44
CA GLY A 16 -8.85 5.18 -14.54
C GLY A 16 -7.84 5.89 -13.64
N ILE A 17 -6.56 5.52 -13.68
CA ILE A 17 -5.47 6.25 -13.00
C ILE A 17 -5.06 7.46 -13.84
N PRO A 18 -5.06 8.68 -13.28
CA PRO A 18 -4.60 9.87 -13.98
C PRO A 18 -3.07 9.97 -13.99
N ILE A 19 -2.41 9.29 -14.94
CA ILE A 19 -0.95 9.23 -15.04
C ILE A 19 -0.32 10.60 -15.25
N LYS A 20 -0.86 11.40 -16.19
CA LYS A 20 -0.28 12.71 -16.49
C LYS A 20 -0.36 13.67 -15.30
N PRO A 21 -1.53 13.89 -14.64
CA PRO A 21 -1.59 14.74 -13.45
C PRO A 21 -0.66 14.31 -12.31
N LEU A 22 -0.50 13.00 -12.09
CA LEU A 22 0.44 12.47 -11.10
C LEU A 22 1.90 12.77 -11.46
N ARG A 23 2.29 12.59 -12.74
CA ARG A 23 3.65 12.91 -13.22
C ARG A 23 3.96 14.40 -13.23
N ASP A 24 2.97 15.21 -13.57
CA ASP A 24 3.06 16.67 -13.54
C ASP A 24 3.03 17.21 -12.11
N ASN A 25 2.84 16.32 -11.11
CA ASN A 25 2.77 16.67 -9.70
C ASN A 25 1.74 17.77 -9.40
N SER A 26 0.59 17.71 -10.08
CA SER A 26 -0.46 18.75 -10.04
C SER A 26 -1.64 18.39 -9.13
N VAL A 27 -1.58 17.25 -8.45
CA VAL A 27 -2.68 16.71 -7.62
C VAL A 27 -2.23 16.57 -6.17
N THR A 28 -3.04 17.09 -5.24
CA THR A 28 -2.81 16.96 -3.79
C THR A 28 -3.67 15.90 -3.14
N ASP A 29 -4.88 15.71 -3.66
CA ASP A 29 -5.87 14.77 -3.13
C ASP A 29 -6.44 14.00 -4.33
N LEU A 30 -6.34 12.67 -4.28
CA LEU A 30 -6.79 11.81 -5.37
C LEU A 30 -7.79 10.78 -4.84
N ASP A 31 -9.01 10.84 -5.33
CA ASP A 31 -10.05 9.86 -5.02
C ASP A 31 -10.34 8.97 -6.24
N LEU A 32 -10.07 7.68 -6.07
CA LEU A 32 -10.32 6.62 -7.05
C LEU A 32 -11.23 5.52 -6.47
N SER A 33 -11.90 5.73 -5.32
CA SER A 33 -12.73 4.68 -4.70
C SER A 33 -13.93 4.26 -5.56
N ASN A 34 -14.40 5.16 -6.43
CA ASN A 34 -15.48 4.89 -7.38
C ASN A 34 -15.00 4.24 -8.69
N ARG A 35 -13.73 3.85 -8.77
CA ARG A 35 -13.15 3.17 -9.93
C ARG A 35 -12.98 1.68 -9.62
N THR A 36 -13.24 0.84 -10.62
CA THR A 36 -12.96 -0.59 -10.54
C THR A 36 -11.48 -0.85 -10.82
N LEU A 37 -10.61 -0.53 -9.84
CA LEU A 37 -9.17 -0.76 -9.94
C LEU A 37 -8.84 -2.22 -9.59
N GLY A 38 -8.05 -2.87 -10.44
CA GLY A 38 -7.42 -4.16 -10.14
C GLY A 38 -6.05 -4.00 -9.50
N LEU A 39 -5.37 -5.13 -9.29
CA LEU A 39 -3.98 -5.15 -8.84
C LEU A 39 -3.01 -4.48 -9.81
N PRO A 40 -3.10 -4.67 -11.15
CA PRO A 40 -2.19 -4.01 -12.08
C PRO A 40 -2.23 -2.49 -11.98
N GLU A 41 -3.41 -1.92 -11.80
CA GLU A 41 -3.62 -0.50 -11.57
C GLU A 41 -2.96 -0.06 -10.26
N ALA A 42 -3.19 -0.78 -9.15
CA ALA A 42 -2.53 -0.47 -7.87
C ALA A 42 -0.99 -0.52 -7.97
N MET A 43 -0.44 -1.46 -8.75
CA MET A 43 1.00 -1.52 -9.03
C MET A 43 1.50 -0.31 -9.81
N VAL A 44 0.78 0.11 -10.86
CA VAL A 44 1.11 1.34 -11.61
C VAL A 44 1.07 2.55 -10.69
N LEU A 45 0.00 2.67 -9.89
CA LEU A 45 -0.17 3.79 -8.97
C LEU A 45 0.97 3.85 -7.94
N SER A 46 1.30 2.73 -7.31
CA SER A 46 2.44 2.64 -6.36
C SER A 46 3.78 3.05 -6.99
N GLY A 47 4.01 2.74 -8.27
CA GLY A 47 5.22 3.14 -9.00
C GLY A 47 5.25 4.61 -9.42
N LEU A 48 4.09 5.29 -9.51
CA LEU A 48 4.00 6.72 -9.81
C LEU A 48 4.16 7.59 -8.56
N LEU A 49 3.83 7.06 -7.38
CA LEU A 49 3.86 7.79 -6.12
C LEU A 49 5.19 8.52 -5.85
N PRO A 50 6.38 7.94 -6.07
CA PRO A 50 7.65 8.65 -5.90
C PRO A 50 7.79 9.92 -6.77
N GLY A 51 7.13 9.97 -7.92
CA GLY A 51 7.12 11.13 -8.83
C GLY A 51 6.02 12.15 -8.54
N ALA A 52 5.16 11.91 -7.53
CA ALA A 52 4.05 12.78 -7.16
C ALA A 52 4.18 13.27 -5.70
N PRO A 53 5.22 14.05 -5.35
CA PRO A 53 5.47 14.49 -3.97
C PRO A 53 4.38 15.41 -3.38
N SER A 54 3.63 16.13 -4.21
CA SER A 54 2.52 17.00 -3.77
C SER A 54 1.27 16.24 -3.36
N LEU A 55 1.18 14.93 -3.65
CA LEU A 55 0.05 14.11 -3.25
C LEU A 55 0.10 13.83 -1.74
N VAL A 56 -0.92 14.33 -1.04
CA VAL A 56 -1.09 14.26 0.42
C VAL A 56 -2.09 13.16 0.79
N LYS A 57 -3.13 12.93 -0.01
CA LYS A 57 -4.15 11.91 0.26
C LYS A 57 -4.51 11.09 -0.97
N LEU A 58 -4.72 9.80 -0.75
CA LEU A 58 -5.12 8.87 -1.80
C LEU A 58 -6.20 7.92 -1.31
N ASN A 59 -7.35 7.89 -1.97
CA ASN A 59 -8.43 6.95 -1.70
C ASN A 59 -8.57 5.95 -2.85
N VAL A 60 -8.42 4.66 -2.56
CA VAL A 60 -8.62 3.57 -3.55
C VAL A 60 -9.62 2.50 -3.10
N ASP A 61 -9.92 2.41 -1.79
CA ASP A 61 -10.76 1.36 -1.20
C ASP A 61 -11.90 1.94 -0.33
N GLY A 62 -12.18 3.25 -0.46
CA GLY A 62 -13.23 3.95 0.29
C GLY A 62 -12.71 4.73 1.50
N TYR A 63 -11.43 4.58 1.85
CA TYR A 63 -10.75 5.39 2.85
C TYR A 63 -9.58 6.16 2.24
N ALA A 64 -9.50 7.45 2.56
CA ALA A 64 -8.40 8.31 2.13
C ALA A 64 -7.15 8.09 3.01
N ILE A 65 -6.16 7.41 2.45
CA ILE A 65 -4.88 7.13 3.09
C ILE A 65 -4.05 8.42 3.17
N PRO A 66 -3.44 8.75 4.32
CA PRO A 66 -2.56 9.91 4.47
C PRO A 66 -1.16 9.61 3.90
N ILE A 67 -0.92 10.04 2.67
CA ILE A 67 0.32 9.77 1.92
C ILE A 67 1.49 10.59 2.45
N ASP A 68 1.24 11.83 2.85
CA ASP A 68 2.24 12.73 3.44
C ASP A 68 2.81 12.21 4.77
N GLU A 69 1.94 11.69 5.64
CA GLU A 69 2.32 11.08 6.91
C GLU A 69 3.08 9.77 6.69
N LEU A 70 2.63 8.93 5.76
CA LEU A 70 3.28 7.66 5.42
C LEU A 70 4.66 7.85 4.76
N ARG A 71 4.88 8.93 4.00
CA ARG A 71 6.19 9.29 3.44
C ARG A 71 7.09 10.01 4.43
N GLY A 72 6.55 10.50 5.54
CA GLY A 72 7.27 11.32 6.49
C GLY A 72 7.47 12.77 6.05
N THR A 73 6.85 13.23 4.95
CA THR A 73 6.86 14.65 4.58
C THR A 73 6.07 15.49 5.60
N LYS A 74 5.11 14.87 6.26
CA LYS A 74 4.51 15.33 7.51
C LYS A 74 4.97 14.40 8.64
N PRO A 75 5.94 14.80 9.48
CA PRO A 75 6.49 13.93 10.52
C PRO A 75 5.43 13.54 11.55
N VAL A 76 5.19 12.23 11.69
CA VAL A 76 4.34 11.65 12.73
C VAL A 76 5.01 10.39 13.26
N GLU A 77 4.86 10.12 14.56
CA GLU A 77 5.47 8.93 15.18
C GLU A 77 4.56 7.70 15.14
N ALA A 78 3.24 7.90 15.01
CA ALA A 78 2.26 6.83 15.02
C ALA A 78 1.11 7.12 14.05
N ILE A 79 0.70 6.11 13.27
CA ILE A 79 -0.47 6.16 12.40
C ILE A 79 -1.38 4.98 12.71
N ASP A 80 -2.66 5.27 12.92
CA ASP A 80 -3.72 4.27 13.05
C ASP A 80 -4.58 4.20 11.80
N LEU A 81 -4.41 3.12 11.05
CA LEU A 81 -5.20 2.77 9.87
C LEU A 81 -6.04 1.51 10.10
N SER A 82 -6.32 1.14 11.36
CA SER A 82 -7.13 -0.04 11.66
C SER A 82 -8.60 0.12 11.25
N ALA A 83 -9.20 -1.01 10.83
CA ALA A 83 -10.61 -1.13 10.46
C ALA A 83 -11.06 -0.09 9.41
N LYS A 84 -10.22 0.17 8.40
CA LYS A 84 -10.51 1.12 7.30
C LYS A 84 -10.83 0.42 5.98
N SER A 85 -10.97 -0.91 5.99
CA SER A 85 -11.27 -1.72 4.79
C SER A 85 -10.27 -1.51 3.65
N LEU A 86 -9.00 -1.32 3.99
CA LEU A 86 -7.95 -0.95 3.02
C LEU A 86 -7.68 -2.02 1.96
N GLY A 87 -7.79 -3.31 2.27
CA GLY A 87 -7.53 -4.38 1.32
C GLY A 87 -6.12 -4.35 0.70
N VAL A 88 -5.93 -5.16 -0.34
CA VAL A 88 -4.61 -5.43 -0.94
C VAL A 88 -4.04 -4.22 -1.69
N LYS A 89 -4.88 -3.44 -2.37
CA LYS A 89 -4.44 -2.29 -3.19
C LYS A 89 -3.85 -1.20 -2.31
N SER A 90 -4.57 -0.84 -1.25
CA SER A 90 -4.08 0.11 -0.25
C SER A 90 -2.83 -0.40 0.47
N ALA A 91 -2.72 -1.69 0.80
CA ALA A 91 -1.48 -2.23 1.40
C ALA A 91 -0.26 -2.04 0.50
N LEU A 92 -0.41 -2.22 -0.82
CA LEU A 92 0.68 -1.99 -1.78
C LEU A 92 1.11 -0.51 -1.82
N ILE A 93 0.14 0.39 -1.81
CA ILE A 93 0.36 1.83 -1.73
C ILE A 93 1.08 2.19 -0.44
N ILE A 94 0.63 1.68 0.71
CA ILE A 94 1.22 1.93 2.02
C ILE A 94 2.69 1.46 2.03
N ALA A 95 2.96 0.23 1.59
CA ALA A 95 4.33 -0.27 1.50
C ALA A 95 5.22 0.62 0.63
N SER A 96 4.71 1.12 -0.51
CA SER A 96 5.49 2.01 -1.39
C SER A 96 5.77 3.39 -0.77
N CYS A 97 4.86 3.91 0.06
CA CYS A 97 5.03 5.21 0.72
C CYS A 97 5.97 5.16 1.92
N LEU A 98 6.05 4.01 2.60
CA LEU A 98 6.93 3.84 3.76
C LEU A 98 8.42 3.88 3.40
N ALA A 99 8.77 3.62 2.14
CA ALA A 99 10.14 3.67 1.67
C ALA A 99 10.72 5.08 1.85
N GLY A 100 11.64 5.24 2.79
CA GLY A 100 12.27 6.52 3.13
C GLY A 100 11.60 7.31 4.26
N ASN A 101 10.58 6.77 4.95
CA ASN A 101 10.04 7.40 6.14
C ASN A 101 10.97 7.20 7.34
N GLU A 102 11.54 8.29 7.84
CA GLU A 102 12.48 8.31 8.97
C GLU A 102 11.85 8.68 10.33
N HIS A 103 10.54 8.92 10.38
CA HIS A 103 9.84 9.43 11.57
C HIS A 103 8.87 8.42 12.19
N LEU A 104 8.21 7.60 11.37
CA LEU A 104 7.16 6.70 11.81
C LEU A 104 7.72 5.52 12.61
N LYS A 105 7.24 5.37 13.85
CA LYS A 105 7.65 4.30 14.78
C LYS A 105 6.55 3.25 14.98
N SER A 106 5.29 3.65 14.88
CA SER A 106 4.14 2.76 15.09
C SER A 106 3.14 2.84 13.93
N LEU A 107 2.79 1.69 13.38
CA LEU A 107 1.79 1.57 12.32
C LEU A 107 0.77 0.50 12.69
N ASN A 108 -0.49 0.91 12.84
CA ASN A 108 -1.60 -0.01 13.06
C ASN A 108 -2.38 -0.24 11.76
N LEU A 109 -2.39 -1.48 11.27
CA LEU A 109 -3.08 -1.91 10.07
C LEU A 109 -4.12 -3.01 10.37
N ALA A 110 -4.49 -3.22 11.62
CA ALA A 110 -5.41 -4.29 12.00
C ALA A 110 -6.76 -4.20 11.27
N GLN A 111 -7.39 -5.37 11.03
CA GLN A 111 -8.76 -5.48 10.48
C GLN A 111 -8.95 -4.80 9.10
N ASN A 112 -8.03 -5.02 8.16
CA ASN A 112 -8.09 -4.43 6.82
C ASN A 112 -8.09 -5.44 5.67
N SER A 113 -8.07 -6.75 5.92
CA SER A 113 -8.08 -7.79 4.89
C SER A 113 -6.94 -7.64 3.85
N LEU A 114 -5.71 -7.40 4.32
CA LEU A 114 -4.58 -7.03 3.45
C LEU A 114 -4.03 -8.16 2.56
N SER A 115 -4.33 -9.43 2.85
CA SER A 115 -3.84 -10.58 2.07
C SER A 115 -4.73 -10.93 0.88
N GLY A 116 -5.98 -10.45 0.88
CA GLY A 116 -6.97 -10.78 -0.14
C GLY A 116 -7.37 -12.26 -0.17
N ASP A 117 -8.39 -12.54 -0.98
CA ASP A 117 -9.07 -13.84 -0.97
C ASP A 117 -8.54 -14.79 -2.06
N ARG A 118 -7.59 -14.32 -2.89
CA ARG A 118 -7.10 -15.03 -4.08
C ARG A 118 -5.57 -15.14 -4.11
N PHE A 119 -5.10 -16.17 -4.79
CA PHE A 119 -3.72 -16.65 -4.83
C PHE A 119 -2.66 -15.62 -5.29
N ASP A 120 -3.04 -14.60 -6.04
CA ASP A 120 -2.17 -13.58 -6.65
C ASP A 120 -2.02 -12.29 -5.82
N GLN A 121 -2.64 -12.23 -4.64
CA GLN A 121 -2.80 -10.98 -3.86
C GLN A 121 -1.84 -10.81 -2.67
N MET A 122 -1.01 -11.81 -2.35
CA MET A 122 -0.08 -11.72 -1.21
C MET A 122 1.09 -10.75 -1.40
N ASN A 123 1.29 -10.22 -2.61
CA ASN A 123 2.42 -9.34 -2.94
C ASN A 123 2.49 -8.09 -2.07
N ALA A 124 1.36 -7.58 -1.56
CA ALA A 124 1.35 -6.36 -0.77
C ALA A 124 2.02 -6.55 0.61
N LEU A 125 1.77 -7.68 1.29
CA LEU A 125 2.40 -7.99 2.58
C LEU A 125 3.89 -8.31 2.44
N ILE A 126 4.27 -9.03 1.38
CA ILE A 126 5.69 -9.26 1.06
C ILE A 126 6.38 -7.92 0.80
N LYS A 127 5.73 -7.02 0.04
CA LYS A 127 6.29 -5.69 -0.22
C LYS A 127 6.41 -4.85 1.04
N LEU A 128 5.44 -4.95 1.95
CA LEU A 128 5.53 -4.33 3.27
C LEU A 128 6.74 -4.88 4.04
N ALA A 129 6.92 -6.19 4.08
CA ALA A 129 8.08 -6.81 4.72
C ALA A 129 9.42 -6.34 4.12
N GLU A 130 9.52 -6.20 2.79
CA GLU A 130 10.73 -5.70 2.13
C GLU A 130 11.11 -4.28 2.57
N VAL A 131 10.14 -3.42 2.85
CA VAL A 131 10.42 -2.01 3.20
C VAL A 131 10.66 -1.81 4.70
N LEU A 132 10.09 -2.64 5.58
CA LEU A 132 10.20 -2.48 7.03
C LEU A 132 11.63 -2.25 7.54
N PRO A 133 12.67 -3.00 7.08
CA PRO A 133 14.05 -2.80 7.54
C PRO A 133 14.64 -1.42 7.20
N SER A 134 14.08 -0.74 6.20
CA SER A 134 14.48 0.62 5.81
C SER A 134 13.75 1.73 6.58
N THR A 135 12.76 1.36 7.43
CA THR A 135 11.96 2.30 8.21
C THR A 135 12.44 2.38 9.67
N ARG A 136 11.85 3.29 10.44
CA ARG A 136 11.98 3.35 11.91
C ARG A 136 10.86 2.62 12.67
N ILE A 137 10.03 1.85 11.98
CA ILE A 137 8.88 1.17 12.59
C ILE A 137 9.38 0.09 13.56
N THR A 138 9.02 0.24 14.83
CA THR A 138 9.29 -0.74 15.89
C THR A 138 8.02 -1.44 16.37
N SER A 139 6.84 -0.88 16.06
CA SER A 139 5.55 -1.44 16.39
C SER A 139 4.68 -1.53 15.13
N LEU A 140 4.36 -2.76 14.71
CA LEU A 140 3.48 -3.02 13.58
C LEU A 140 2.35 -3.95 14.03
N ASN A 141 1.11 -3.46 13.96
CA ASN A 141 -0.07 -4.28 14.22
C ASN A 141 -0.73 -4.73 12.91
N LEU A 142 -0.78 -6.04 12.69
CA LEU A 142 -1.38 -6.68 11.52
C LEU A 142 -2.53 -7.64 11.87
N ASP A 143 -3.10 -7.52 13.07
CA ASP A 143 -4.17 -8.40 13.54
C ASP A 143 -5.36 -8.42 12.58
N PHE A 144 -6.02 -9.58 12.46
CA PHE A 144 -7.21 -9.75 11.63
C PHE A 144 -7.04 -9.36 10.14
N ASN A 145 -5.84 -9.56 9.58
CA ASN A 145 -5.56 -9.34 8.14
C ASN A 145 -5.44 -10.62 7.31
N GLN A 146 -5.87 -11.77 7.85
CA GLN A 146 -5.88 -13.06 7.14
C GLN A 146 -4.49 -13.42 6.58
N LEU A 147 -3.43 -13.20 7.36
CA LEU A 147 -2.03 -13.23 6.89
C LEU A 147 -1.58 -14.57 6.28
N CYS A 148 -2.26 -15.66 6.58
CA CYS A 148 -1.99 -16.98 6.01
C CYS A 148 -2.82 -17.31 4.76
N GLY A 149 -3.59 -16.37 4.23
CA GLY A 149 -4.41 -16.57 3.02
C GLY A 149 -5.67 -17.41 3.23
N ILE A 150 -6.06 -17.68 4.48
CA ILE A 150 -7.34 -18.32 4.85
C ILE A 150 -8.21 -17.29 5.56
N ASN A 151 -9.46 -17.16 5.10
CA ASN A 151 -10.46 -16.29 5.72
C ASN A 151 -11.19 -17.00 6.89
N MET A 152 -12.04 -16.26 7.61
CA MET A 152 -12.77 -16.78 8.79
C MET A 152 -13.77 -17.90 8.47
N LEU A 153 -14.11 -18.09 7.19
CA LEU A 153 -15.00 -19.15 6.70
C LEU A 153 -14.21 -20.35 6.15
N PHE A 154 -12.91 -20.45 6.45
CA PHE A 154 -11.99 -21.47 5.94
C PHE A 154 -11.83 -21.46 4.40
N GLY A 155 -12.24 -20.37 3.74
CA GLY A 155 -12.00 -20.16 2.32
C GLY A 155 -10.60 -19.59 2.06
N GLY A 156 -10.01 -19.96 0.92
CA GLY A 156 -8.70 -19.48 0.50
C GLY A 156 -7.67 -20.60 0.39
N THR A 157 -6.39 -20.26 0.46
CA THR A 157 -5.27 -21.21 0.38
C THR A 157 -4.23 -20.85 1.41
N PHE A 158 -3.92 -21.81 2.29
CA PHE A 158 -2.89 -21.64 3.30
C PHE A 158 -1.54 -21.33 2.66
N ARG A 159 -0.90 -20.25 3.11
CA ARG A 159 0.47 -19.87 2.76
C ARG A 159 1.18 -19.21 3.93
N VAL A 160 2.50 -19.33 3.91
CA VAL A 160 3.38 -18.78 4.96
C VAL A 160 4.39 -17.78 4.43
N ASP A 161 4.47 -17.56 3.12
CA ASP A 161 5.50 -16.72 2.50
C ASP A 161 5.53 -15.30 3.07
N ALA A 162 4.35 -14.66 3.17
CA ALA A 162 4.23 -13.32 3.74
C ALA A 162 4.55 -13.29 5.24
N ILE A 163 4.15 -14.33 5.99
CA ILE A 163 4.44 -14.45 7.43
C ILE A 163 5.95 -14.59 7.63
N ASN A 164 6.60 -15.47 6.87
CA ASN A 164 8.05 -15.66 6.93
C ASN A 164 8.79 -14.37 6.58
N ALA A 165 8.39 -13.67 5.52
CA ALA A 165 8.99 -12.39 5.14
C ALA A 165 8.84 -11.34 6.26
N LEU A 166 7.66 -11.23 6.89
CA LEU A 166 7.43 -10.32 8.02
C LEU A 166 8.29 -10.68 9.23
N CYS A 167 8.41 -11.97 9.55
CA CYS A 167 9.25 -12.46 10.64
C CYS A 167 10.75 -12.17 10.40
N GLU A 168 11.21 -12.19 9.15
CA GLU A 168 12.58 -11.84 8.79
C GLU A 168 12.82 -10.32 8.81
N ALA A 169 11.80 -9.54 8.52
CA ALA A 169 11.89 -8.08 8.39
C ALA A 169 11.82 -7.32 9.72
N LEU A 170 11.10 -7.85 10.72
CA LEU A 170 10.97 -7.20 12.03
C LEU A 170 12.23 -7.45 12.88
N PRO A 171 12.79 -6.41 13.54
CA PRO A 171 13.92 -6.61 14.45
C PRO A 171 13.52 -7.55 15.58
N LYS A 172 14.39 -8.52 15.87
CA LYS A 172 14.24 -9.50 16.95
C LYS A 172 14.47 -8.88 18.32
#